data_AF-A0A7Y4U317-F1
#
_entry.id   AF-A0A7Y4U317-F1
#
_cell.length_a   1.000
_cell.length_b   1.000
_cell.length_c   1.000
_cell.angle_alpha   90.00
_cell.angle_beta   90.00
_cell.angle_gamma   90.00
#
_symmetry.space_group_name_H-M   'P 1'
#
loop_
_entity.id
_entity.type
_entity.pdbx_description
1 polymer ?
#
loop_
_entity_poly.entity_id
_entity_poly.type
_entity_poly.pdbx_seq_one_letter_code
_entity_poly.pdbx_strand_id
1 'polypeptide(L)' 'MEGRLGDIAINPDLKPVLEALHQVLAGGTVEIKIAQVGNLDIVTELNRRLERTVNETNAINKAEHKLLACT' A
#
# COMPACT_ATOMS: atom_id res chain seq x y z
N MET A 1 -12.72 -14.17 2.32
CA MET A 1 -13.08 -13.82 0.93
C MET A 1 -14.33 -14.61 0.62
N GLU A 2 -15.52 -14.01 0.66
CA GLU A 2 -16.77 -14.73 0.41
C GLU A 2 -17.69 -13.89 -0.49
N GLY A 3 -17.82 -14.33 -1.74
CA GLY A 3 -18.70 -13.84 -2.80
C GLY A 3 -18.92 -14.97 -3.80
N ARG A 4 -19.96 -14.89 -4.65
CA ARG A 4 -20.27 -15.91 -5.67
C ARG A 4 -19.00 -16.22 -6.50
N LEU A 5 -18.80 -17.47 -6.89
CA LEU A 5 -17.63 -17.91 -7.66
C LEU A 5 -17.43 -17.00 -8.88
N GLY A 6 -16.36 -16.21 -8.90
CA GLY A 6 -16.07 -15.23 -9.96
C GLY A 6 -16.15 -13.75 -9.52
N ASP A 7 -16.76 -13.45 -8.38
CA ASP A 7 -16.85 -12.08 -7.85
C ASP A 7 -15.72 -11.81 -6.84
N ILE A 8 -14.84 -10.86 -7.15
CA ILE A 8 -13.92 -10.28 -6.16
C ILE A 8 -14.69 -9.20 -5.41
N ALA A 9 -15.23 -9.54 -4.25
CA ALA A 9 -15.80 -8.56 -3.32
C ALA A 9 -14.69 -8.02 -2.40
N ILE A 10 -14.49 -6.70 -2.42
CA ILE A 10 -13.65 -6.03 -1.44
C ILE A 10 -14.34 -6.13 -0.08
N ASN A 11 -13.59 -6.44 0.97
CA ASN A 11 -14.12 -6.38 2.34
C ASN A 11 -14.69 -4.97 2.58
N PRO A 12 -15.97 -4.80 2.93
CA PRO A 12 -16.59 -3.49 3.13
C PRO A 12 -15.84 -2.62 4.14
N ASP A 13 -15.15 -3.22 5.13
CA ASP A 13 -14.33 -2.50 6.11
C ASP A 13 -13.08 -1.83 5.49
N LEU A 14 -12.62 -2.32 4.33
CA LEU A 14 -11.49 -1.75 3.61
C LEU A 14 -11.90 -0.62 2.67
N LYS A 15 -13.19 -0.51 2.33
CA LYS A 15 -13.68 0.49 1.37
C LYS A 15 -13.35 1.93 1.82
N PRO A 16 -13.57 2.34 3.08
CA PRO A 16 -13.22 3.70 3.52
C PRO A 16 -11.71 3.99 3.44
N VAL A 17 -10.88 2.97 3.68
CA VAL A 17 -9.41 3.10 3.59
C VAL A 17 -8.97 3.31 2.14
N LEU A 18 -9.57 2.60 1.20
CA LEU A 18 -9.31 2.78 -0.23
C LEU A 18 -9.78 4.14 -0.73
N GLU A 19 -10.95 4.61 -0.30
CA GLU A 19 -11.44 5.95 -0.64
C GLU A 19 -10.52 7.05 -0.10
N ALA A 20 -10.03 6.89 1.14
CA ALA A 20 -9.04 7.82 1.71
C ALA A 20 -7.73 7.81 0.90
N LEU A 21 -7.26 6.65 0.45
CA LEU A 21 -6.09 6.55 -0.42
C LEU A 21 -6.31 7.30 -1.74
N HIS A 22 -7.47 7.15 -2.37
CA HIS A 22 -7.79 7.88 -3.61
C HIS A 22 -7.78 9.41 -3.42
N GLN A 23 -8.26 9.92 -2.29
CA GLN A 23 -8.20 11.36 -1.98
C GLN A 23 -6.75 11.86 -1.92
N VAL A 24 -5.85 11.12 -1.26
CA VAL A 24 -4.43 11.47 -1.20
C VAL A 24 -3.79 11.45 -2.58
N LEU A 25 -4.06 10.42 -3.39
CA LEU A 25 -3.54 10.31 -4.75
C LEU A 25 -4.06 11.42 -5.68
N ALA A 26 -5.26 11.94 -5.42
CA ALA A 26 -5.84 13.08 -6.11
C ALA A 26 -5.29 14.45 -5.62
N GLY A 27 -4.32 14.46 -4.69
CA GLY A 27 -3.73 15.68 -4.13
C GLY A 27 -4.48 16.26 -2.94
N GLY A 28 -5.49 15.57 -2.42
CA GLY A 28 -6.18 15.91 -1.18
C GLY A 28 -5.41 15.47 0.07
N THR A 29 -5.98 15.76 1.24
CA THR A 29 -5.47 15.33 2.54
C THR A 29 -6.52 14.51 3.27
N VAL A 30 -6.07 13.57 4.10
CA VAL A 30 -6.94 12.72 4.92
C VAL A 30 -6.42 12.65 6.35
N GLU A 31 -7.34 12.53 7.31
CA GLU A 31 -7.03 12.21 8.70
C GLU A 31 -7.48 10.77 8.98
N ILE A 32 -6.63 9.99 9.63
CA ILE A 32 -6.91 8.59 9.96
C ILE A 32 -6.85 8.42 11.48
N LYS A 33 -7.92 7.83 12.04
CA LYS A 33 -8.00 7.47 13.46
C LYS A 33 -8.10 5.95 13.60
N ILE A 34 -7.20 5.38 14.40
CA ILE A 34 -7.28 3.96 14.77
C ILE A 34 -8.32 3.79 15.86
N ALA A 35 -9.48 3.23 15.52
CA ALA A 35 -10.56 2.99 16.46
C ALA A 35 -10.26 1.83 17.43
N GLN A 36 -9.60 0.78 16.91
CA GLN A 36 -9.18 -0.38 17.69
C GLN A 36 -7.82 -0.86 17.16
N VAL A 37 -6.91 -1.19 18.08
CA VAL A 37 -5.61 -1.75 17.74
C VAL A 37 -5.77 -3.18 17.23
N GLY A 38 -5.21 -3.46 16.05
CA GLY A 38 -5.13 -4.81 15.49
C GLY A 38 -4.00 -5.64 16.07
N ASN A 39 -3.68 -6.78 15.46
CA ASN A 39 -2.53 -7.57 15.88
C ASN A 39 -1.22 -6.82 15.55
N LEU A 40 -0.49 -6.40 16.58
CA LEU A 40 0.72 -5.58 16.45
C LEU A 40 1.85 -6.28 15.72
N ASP A 41 2.01 -7.59 15.87
CA ASP A 41 3.07 -8.35 15.20
C ASP A 41 2.83 -8.39 13.69
N ILE A 42 1.57 -8.60 13.29
CA ILE A 42 1.17 -8.58 11.88
C ILE A 42 1.38 -7.18 11.30
N VAL A 43 0.93 -6.12 11.98
CA VAL A 43 1.11 -4.74 11.51
C VAL A 43 2.59 -4.40 11.36
N THR A 44 3.41 -4.79 12.34
CA THR A 44 4.86 -4.53 12.33
C THR A 44 5.54 -5.24 11.16
N GLU A 45 5.23 -6.51 10.93
CA GLU A 45 5.81 -7.27 9.81
C GLU A 45 5.38 -6.71 8.45
N LEU A 46 4.11 -6.30 8.30
CA LEU A 46 3.62 -5.70 7.06
C LEU A 46 4.33 -4.37 6.75
N ASN A 47 4.53 -3.52 7.75
CA ASN A 47 5.28 -2.27 7.60
C ASN A 47 6.74 -2.54 7.21
N ARG A 48 7.39 -3.50 7.88
CA ARG A 48 8.77 -3.89 7.55
C ARG A 48 8.91 -4.38 6.10
N ARG A 49 7.95 -5.16 5.61
CA ARG A 49 7.92 -5.62 4.21
C ARG A 49 7.74 -4.47 3.25
N LEU A 50 6.81 -3.55 3.53
CA LEU A 50 6.57 -2.38 2.71
C LEU A 50 7.84 -1.52 2.57
N GLU A 51 8.48 -1.17 3.68
CA GLU A 51 9.72 -0.39 3.68
C GLU A 51 10.83 -1.07 2.87
N ARG A 52 11.02 -2.37 3.09
CA ARG A 52 11.99 -3.16 2.34
C ARG A 52 11.72 -3.13 0.85
N THR A 53 10.49 -3.42 0.42
CA THR A 53 10.10 -3.45 -0.99
C THR A 53 10.26 -2.08 -1.65
N VAL A 54 9.91 -0.99 -0.95
CA VAL A 54 10.11 0.37 -1.46
C VAL A 54 11.59 0.66 -1.66
N ASN A 55 12.44 0.30 -0.70
CA ASN A 55 13.89 0.50 -0.80
C ASN A 55 14.51 -0.30 -1.94
N GLU A 56 14.15 -1.58 -2.07
CA GLU A 56 14.62 -2.46 -3.14
C GLU A 56 14.17 -1.95 -4.52
N THR A 57 12.90 -1.57 -4.67
CA THR A 57 12.35 -1.03 -5.93
C THR A 57 13.04 0.26 -6.33
N ASN A 58 13.27 1.18 -5.38
CA ASN A 58 13.98 2.42 -5.63
C ASN A 58 15.45 2.18 -6.02
N ALA A 59 16.11 1.18 -5.44
CA ALA A 59 17.48 0.81 -5.82
C ALA A 59 17.54 0.29 -7.27
N ILE A 60 16.57 -0.55 -7.66
CA ILE A 60 16.43 -1.04 -9.04
C ILE A 60 16.20 0.13 -10.01
N ASN A 61 15.21 0.98 -9.74
CA ASN A 61 14.88 2.13 -10.61
C ASN A 61 16.08 3.07 -10.80
N LYS A 62 16.86 3.32 -9.74
CA LYS A 62 18.09 4.15 -9.83
C LYS A 62 19.18 3.47 -10.64
N ALA A 63 19.34 2.15 -10.52
CA ALA A 63 20.32 1.39 -11.29
C ALA A 63 19.96 1.39 -12.79
N GLU A 64 18.67 1.18 -13.13
CA GLU A 64 18.19 1.25 -14.51
C GLU A 64 18.36 2.65 -15.11
N HIS A 65 17.99 3.70 -14.38
CA HIS A 65 18.21 5.08 -14.85
C HIS A 65 19.69 5.40 -15.08
N LYS A 66 20.58 4.86 -14.24
CA LYS A 66 22.04 5.01 -14.43
C LYS A 66 22.53 4.27 -15.67
N LEU A 67 21.98 3.10 -15.98
CA LEU A 67 22.33 2.32 -17.17
C LEU A 67 21.93 3.05 -18.46
N LEU A 68 20.71 3.59 -18.49
CA LEU A 68 20.17 4.36 -19.63
C LEU A 68 20.90 5.70 -19.85
N ALA A 69 21.43 6.32 -18.80
CA ALA A 69 22.17 7.57 -18.91
C ALA A 69 23.62 7.41 -19.41
N CYS A 70 24.14 6.18 -19.51
CA CYS A 70 25.51 5.87 -19.97
C CYS A 70 25.58 5.31 -21.40
N THR A 71 24.44 5.24 -22.11
CA THR A 71 24.31 4.90 -23.54
C THR A 71 23.94 6.13 -24.35
#